data_AF-A0A816LI04-F1
#
_entry.id   AF-A0A816LI04-F1
#
_cell.length_a   1.000
_cell.length_b   1.000
_cell.length_c   1.000
_cell.angle_alpha   90.00
_cell.angle_beta   90.00
_cell.angle_gamma   90.00
#
_symmetry.space_group_name_H-M   'P 1'
#
loop_
_entity.id
_entity.type
_entity.pdbx_description
1 polymer ?
#
loop_
_entity_poly.entity_id
_entity_poly.type
_entity_poly.pdbx_seq_one_letter_code
_entity_poly.pdbx_strand_id
1 'polypeptide(L)'
;MSEPSSSSSPSLWFDSLLRKNDTNTPVTRNRSNCVSNTAEPPPENDIRSRLRHFFHIPAATTSSAMMRDSSISNYRAMGQFLEKPKTDKHNANGKNEDLRYGLGSMQGWRVDMEDAHAEILKLDDNRWSTWSYFGIFDGHAGFRTAVKSAERLHPRIISSLNGLVQENANLKSLRNVASSQLDFNKFEMAMKDAYFKFDNEWKEENRNNNPDDKSGSTAISCLIDLERIYFLNVGDSRAILVSTDGRILLATKDHKPNDQAERQRIQEAGGTVLIQRVNGSLAVSRALGDFEYKNNSNRRPDQQLVSPEPEITFYVRQAKQDEQPAFIVLACDGIWDVMTNEELATYILGRMRVTDDLCEIANSILDMCLYKGSKDNMSLIIIAFKNAPTPSSECKAKDEALDNEIRKKTIEIYNRNPNKTSLDASTVWQQVVTSLNEQPSIRDALPTGGGFISKRSVFESTYDSMSKGTNNATNSSSGTLRNNDHDDETDEHDDKSTPSNSSSGDIPSKTSTIPALAQ
;
A
#
# COMPACT_ATOMS: atom_id res chain seq x y z
N MET A 1 33.09 15.49 -41.07
CA MET A 1 33.79 14.46 -41.87
C MET A 1 33.92 13.24 -40.99
N SER A 2 33.35 12.07 -41.22
CA SER A 2 32.44 11.52 -42.22
C SER A 2 32.14 10.11 -41.70
N GLU A 3 30.89 9.66 -41.82
CA GLU A 3 30.46 8.28 -41.53
C GLU A 3 31.24 7.23 -42.36
N PRO A 4 31.01 5.93 -42.10
CA PRO A 4 30.10 5.27 -43.04
C PRO A 4 29.07 4.34 -42.41
N SER A 5 27.90 4.40 -43.02
CA SER A 5 26.79 3.47 -43.01
C SER A 5 27.13 2.16 -43.76
N SER A 6 26.54 1.04 -43.34
CA SER A 6 26.09 0.02 -44.28
C SER A 6 24.99 -0.86 -43.67
N SER A 7 23.88 -0.88 -44.40
CA SER A 7 22.69 -1.70 -44.28
C SER A 7 22.91 -3.13 -44.77
N SER A 8 22.19 -4.10 -44.21
CA SER A 8 21.57 -5.17 -45.03
C SER A 8 20.55 -5.99 -44.22
N SER A 9 19.30 -5.93 -44.67
CA SER A 9 18.27 -6.93 -44.44
C SER A 9 18.57 -8.20 -45.26
N PRO A 10 17.92 -9.32 -44.96
CA PRO A 10 17.16 -9.95 -46.03
C PRO A 10 15.78 -10.47 -45.58
N SER A 11 14.82 -10.30 -46.48
CA SER A 11 13.52 -10.94 -46.46
C SER A 11 13.50 -12.12 -47.46
N LEU A 12 12.55 -13.03 -47.25
CA LEU A 12 11.79 -13.75 -48.29
C LEU A 12 12.37 -15.03 -48.95
N TRP A 13 11.87 -16.21 -48.54
CA TRP A 13 11.06 -17.19 -49.33
C TRP A 13 11.13 -18.63 -48.76
N PHE A 14 9.98 -19.26 -48.48
CA PHE A 14 9.60 -20.53 -49.12
C PHE A 14 8.09 -20.80 -48.94
N ASP A 15 7.53 -21.32 -50.03
CA ASP A 15 6.11 -21.48 -50.34
C ASP A 15 5.56 -22.86 -49.95
N SER A 16 4.24 -22.87 -49.71
CA SER A 16 3.25 -23.89 -50.13
C SER A 16 3.39 -25.37 -49.74
N LEU A 17 2.38 -25.88 -49.02
CA LEU A 17 1.71 -27.14 -49.40
C LEU A 17 0.31 -27.26 -48.75
N LEU A 18 -0.71 -26.94 -49.54
CA LEU A 18 -2.09 -27.38 -49.39
C LEU A 18 -2.26 -28.73 -50.12
N ARG A 19 -2.74 -29.77 -49.43
CA ARG A 19 -3.58 -30.80 -50.06
C ARG A 19 -4.70 -31.29 -49.14
N LYS A 20 -5.89 -31.23 -49.73
CA LYS A 20 -7.22 -31.70 -49.34
C LYS A 20 -7.23 -33.16 -48.88
N ASN A 21 -8.19 -33.48 -48.00
CA ASN A 21 -9.05 -34.65 -48.18
C ASN A 21 -10.40 -34.41 -47.47
N ASP A 22 -11.42 -34.19 -48.28
CA ASP A 22 -12.83 -34.35 -47.93
C ASP A 22 -13.19 -35.84 -48.04
N THR A 23 -13.86 -36.40 -47.04
CA THR A 23 -14.86 -37.48 -47.25
C THR A 23 -15.98 -37.35 -46.22
N ASN A 24 -17.16 -36.99 -46.73
CA ASN A 24 -18.46 -37.15 -46.09
C ASN A 24 -18.84 -38.63 -45.99
N THR A 25 -19.52 -39.03 -44.91
CA THR A 25 -20.75 -39.85 -44.99
C THR A 25 -21.52 -39.83 -43.66
N PRO A 26 -22.87 -39.84 -43.68
CA PRO A 26 -23.73 -39.67 -42.51
C PRO A 26 -24.28 -41.00 -41.98
N VAL A 27 -24.57 -41.08 -40.67
CA VAL A 27 -25.46 -42.11 -40.13
C VAL A 27 -26.52 -41.47 -39.24
N THR A 28 -27.77 -41.78 -39.57
CA THR A 28 -28.98 -41.32 -38.90
C THR A 28 -29.45 -42.35 -37.86
N ARG A 29 -29.99 -41.80 -36.77
CA ARG A 29 -31.04 -42.29 -35.86
C ARG A 29 -30.91 -43.68 -35.21
N ASN A 30 -30.99 -43.68 -33.87
CA ASN A 30 -32.18 -44.25 -33.25
C ASN A 30 -32.57 -43.56 -31.94
N ARG A 31 -33.88 -43.29 -31.82
CA ARG A 31 -34.59 -42.85 -30.63
C ARG A 31 -34.96 -44.07 -29.80
N SER A 32 -34.83 -43.96 -28.48
CA SER A 32 -35.69 -44.68 -27.53
C SER A 32 -35.94 -43.80 -26.31
N ASN A 33 -37.22 -43.52 -26.09
CA ASN A 33 -37.80 -42.79 -24.96
C ASN A 33 -37.71 -43.60 -23.66
N CYS A 34 -37.58 -42.91 -22.52
CA CYS A 34 -38.20 -43.17 -21.20
C CYS A 34 -37.82 -41.97 -20.29
N VAL A 35 -38.63 -40.91 -20.22
CA VAL A 35 -39.72 -40.63 -19.26
C VAL A 35 -39.25 -40.37 -17.81
N SER A 36 -39.32 -39.08 -17.47
CA SER A 36 -39.59 -38.39 -16.20
C SER A 36 -38.83 -38.77 -14.91
N ASN A 37 -38.08 -37.79 -14.38
CA ASN A 37 -38.34 -37.26 -13.04
C ASN A 37 -37.90 -35.79 -12.99
N THR A 38 -38.89 -34.90 -12.87
CA THR A 38 -38.75 -33.48 -12.60
C THR A 38 -38.50 -33.26 -11.11
N ALA A 39 -37.37 -32.65 -10.76
CA ALA A 39 -37.16 -32.02 -9.46
C ALA A 39 -36.64 -30.60 -9.72
N GLU A 40 -37.44 -29.61 -9.36
CA GLU A 40 -37.10 -28.18 -9.41
C GLU A 40 -35.95 -27.85 -8.43
N PRO A 41 -35.07 -26.88 -8.74
CA PRO A 41 -34.06 -26.41 -7.80
C PRO A 41 -34.68 -25.44 -6.76
N PRO A 42 -34.18 -25.43 -5.51
CA PRO A 42 -34.72 -24.56 -4.47
C PRO A 42 -34.26 -23.10 -4.64
N PRO A 43 -34.97 -22.12 -4.03
CA PRO A 43 -34.76 -20.70 -4.28
C PRO A 43 -33.48 -20.16 -3.61
N GLU A 44 -32.81 -19.23 -4.30
CA GLU A 44 -31.78 -18.36 -3.74
C GLU A 44 -32.35 -17.51 -2.60
N ASN A 45 -31.96 -17.78 -1.36
CA ASN A 45 -31.99 -16.83 -0.25
C ASN A 45 -31.26 -17.41 0.97
N ASP A 46 -29.93 -17.42 0.99
CA ASP A 46 -29.13 -17.32 2.24
C ASP A 46 -27.63 -17.10 1.99
N ILE A 47 -27.25 -16.02 1.27
CA ILE A 47 -25.82 -15.65 1.10
C ILE A 47 -25.49 -14.32 1.81
N ARG A 48 -26.50 -13.58 2.31
CA ARG A 48 -26.28 -12.30 3.01
C ARG A 48 -25.92 -12.42 4.50
N SER A 49 -25.92 -13.62 5.08
CA SER A 49 -25.67 -13.81 6.52
C SER A 49 -24.23 -14.20 6.88
N ARG A 50 -23.34 -14.49 5.91
CA ARG A 50 -21.97 -14.98 6.17
C ARG A 50 -20.81 -14.03 5.82
N LEU A 51 -21.07 -12.82 5.33
CA LEU A 51 -20.05 -11.85 4.92
C LEU A 51 -19.82 -10.68 5.92
N ARG A 52 -20.08 -10.88 7.22
CA ARG A 52 -19.90 -9.83 8.25
C ARG A 52 -18.64 -9.93 9.12
N HIS A 53 -17.71 -10.81 8.82
CA HIS A 53 -16.39 -10.80 9.47
C HIS A 53 -15.35 -10.68 8.37
N PHE A 54 -14.49 -9.65 8.44
CA PHE A 54 -13.42 -9.27 7.51
C PHE A 54 -13.63 -8.02 6.64
N PHE A 55 -14.23 -6.94 7.14
CA PHE A 55 -13.95 -5.59 6.61
C PHE A 55 -14.05 -4.56 7.74
N HIS A 56 -12.97 -3.82 8.02
CA HIS A 56 -13.00 -2.67 8.93
C HIS A 56 -13.15 -1.39 8.10
N ILE A 57 -14.31 -0.76 8.19
CA ILE A 57 -14.62 0.54 7.58
C ILE A 57 -14.56 1.59 8.70
N PRO A 58 -13.88 2.74 8.55
CA PRO A 58 -14.04 3.85 9.49
C PRO A 58 -15.46 4.43 9.36
N ALA A 59 -16.25 4.36 10.43
CA ALA A 59 -17.61 4.86 10.45
C ALA A 59 -17.65 6.40 10.39
N ALA A 60 -18.26 6.96 9.35
CA ALA A 60 -18.71 8.35 9.34
C ALA A 60 -20.05 8.44 10.11
N THR A 61 -20.08 9.19 11.20
CA THR A 61 -21.29 9.46 11.97
C THR A 61 -22.27 10.32 11.17
N THR A 62 -23.42 9.77 10.84
CA THR A 62 -24.57 10.51 10.29
C THR A 62 -25.37 11.14 11.43
N SER A 63 -25.46 12.47 11.44
CA SER A 63 -26.58 13.17 12.06
C SER A 63 -27.16 14.16 11.05
N SER A 64 -28.44 13.98 10.75
CA SER A 64 -29.23 14.79 9.86
C SER A 64 -29.93 15.88 10.67
N ALA A 65 -29.59 17.15 10.44
CA ALA A 65 -30.48 18.27 10.72
C ALA A 65 -30.20 19.41 9.73
N MET A 66 -31.29 19.89 9.13
CA MET A 66 -31.40 20.91 8.09
C MET A 66 -30.75 22.26 8.48
N MET A 67 -30.19 22.96 7.49
CA MET A 67 -30.57 24.32 7.11
C MET A 67 -29.95 24.62 5.74
N ARG A 68 -30.80 25.02 4.80
CA ARG A 68 -30.39 25.55 3.49
C ARG A 68 -29.70 26.89 3.73
N ASP A 69 -28.43 26.98 3.37
CA ASP A 69 -27.86 28.27 2.99
C ASP A 69 -27.26 28.14 1.59
N SER A 70 -27.90 28.83 0.67
CA SER A 70 -27.59 28.90 -0.74
C SER A 70 -26.75 30.15 -0.98
N SER A 71 -25.45 30.08 -0.68
CA SER A 71 -24.41 30.85 -1.36
C SER A 71 -23.05 30.56 -0.72
N ILE A 72 -22.25 29.75 -1.40
CA ILE A 72 -20.77 29.82 -1.51
C ILE A 72 -20.43 28.62 -2.38
N SER A 73 -20.12 28.89 -3.64
CA SER A 73 -19.50 27.93 -4.55
C SER A 73 -18.15 27.53 -3.96
N ASN A 74 -18.10 26.38 -3.28
CA ASN A 74 -16.85 25.73 -2.92
C ASN A 74 -16.19 25.21 -4.20
N TYR A 75 -15.45 26.10 -4.87
CA TYR A 75 -14.33 25.68 -5.70
C TYR A 75 -13.36 24.96 -4.78
N ARG A 76 -13.44 23.62 -4.73
CA ARG A 76 -12.43 22.78 -4.10
C ARG A 76 -11.11 23.06 -4.80
N ALA A 77 -10.23 23.79 -4.12
CA ALA A 77 -8.90 24.12 -4.63
C ALA A 77 -8.07 22.84 -4.67
N MET A 78 -7.62 22.45 -5.86
CA MET A 78 -6.65 21.36 -6.02
C MET A 78 -5.31 21.75 -5.40
N GLY A 79 -4.67 20.84 -4.66
CA GLY A 79 -3.28 20.98 -4.20
C GLY A 79 -3.06 21.53 -2.79
N GLN A 80 -4.06 21.53 -1.91
CA GLN A 80 -3.82 21.93 -0.52
C GLN A 80 -3.13 20.80 0.26
N PHE A 81 -2.05 21.16 0.97
CA PHE A 81 -1.49 20.36 2.04
C PHE A 81 -2.15 20.78 3.36
N LEU A 82 -2.26 19.84 4.30
CA LEU A 82 -2.63 20.12 5.68
C LEU A 82 -1.56 21.00 6.37
N GLU A 83 -1.95 21.70 7.44
CA GLU A 83 -0.99 22.42 8.29
C GLU A 83 0.00 21.48 9.00
N LYS A 84 -0.45 20.25 9.31
CA LYS A 84 0.34 19.17 9.89
C LYS A 84 -0.05 17.85 9.23
N PRO A 85 0.90 16.92 9.04
CA PRO A 85 0.58 15.63 8.46
C PRO A 85 -0.28 14.81 9.43
N LYS A 86 -1.23 14.05 8.89
CA LYS A 86 -1.91 12.99 9.64
C LYS A 86 -1.01 11.75 9.64
N THR A 87 -0.44 11.44 10.80
CA THR A 87 0.55 10.37 10.96
C THR A 87 -0.05 9.06 11.50
N ASP A 88 -1.36 9.01 11.68
CA ASP A 88 -2.07 7.78 12.04
C ASP A 88 -1.81 6.69 11.00
N LYS A 89 -1.58 5.47 11.51
CA LYS A 89 -1.23 4.30 10.71
C LYS A 89 -2.40 3.35 10.63
N HIS A 90 -2.79 2.96 9.43
CA HIS A 90 -3.72 1.87 9.19
C HIS A 90 -2.92 0.62 8.83
N ASN A 91 -3.09 -0.43 9.63
CA ASN A 91 -2.31 -1.66 9.52
C ASN A 91 -3.23 -2.86 9.23
N ALA A 92 -2.72 -3.79 8.42
CA ALA A 92 -3.29 -5.12 8.27
C ALA A 92 -2.17 -6.14 8.13
N ASN A 93 -2.36 -7.34 8.67
CA ASN A 93 -1.42 -8.44 8.48
C ASN A 93 -2.17 -9.76 8.41
N GLY A 94 -1.46 -10.78 7.93
CA GLY A 94 -1.97 -12.13 7.86
C GLY A 94 -0.91 -13.11 7.38
N LYS A 95 -1.23 -14.39 7.46
CA LYS A 95 -0.38 -15.46 6.94
C LYS A 95 -1.19 -16.64 6.45
N ASN A 96 -0.64 -17.36 5.48
CA ASN A 96 -1.04 -18.71 5.13
C ASN A 96 0.14 -19.67 5.33
N GLU A 97 0.08 -20.88 4.77
CA GLU A 97 1.14 -21.86 4.91
C GLU A 97 2.46 -21.47 4.26
N ASP A 98 2.47 -20.49 3.34
CA ASP A 98 3.62 -20.14 2.49
C ASP A 98 4.06 -18.68 2.60
N LEU A 99 3.11 -17.78 2.84
CA LEU A 99 3.29 -16.33 2.85
C LEU A 99 2.86 -15.75 4.18
N ARG A 100 3.53 -14.68 4.59
CA ARG A 100 3.05 -13.73 5.61
C ARG A 100 3.15 -12.32 5.05
N TYR A 101 2.23 -11.44 5.42
CA TYR A 101 2.27 -10.05 4.96
C TYR A 101 2.05 -9.07 6.09
N GLY A 102 2.55 -7.85 5.90
CA GLY A 102 2.20 -6.67 6.68
C GLY A 102 1.97 -5.49 5.75
N LEU A 103 0.88 -4.78 5.98
CA LEU A 103 0.49 -3.54 5.33
C LEU A 103 0.63 -2.40 6.33
N GLY A 104 1.14 -1.26 5.85
CA GLY A 104 0.91 0.03 6.48
C GLY A 104 0.41 1.05 5.46
N SER A 105 -0.53 1.90 5.87
CA SER A 105 -0.88 3.12 5.13
C SER A 105 -1.02 4.35 6.03
N MET A 106 -0.76 5.53 5.46
CA MET A 106 -0.75 6.82 6.14
C MET A 106 -1.17 7.93 5.18
N GLN A 107 -2.10 8.79 5.60
CA GLN A 107 -2.58 9.91 4.79
C GLN A 107 -1.50 10.98 4.55
N GLY A 108 -0.65 11.24 5.55
CA GLY A 108 0.44 12.20 5.42
C GLY A 108 -0.07 13.63 5.28
N TRP A 109 0.49 14.39 4.34
CA TRP A 109 0.22 15.82 4.18
C TRP A 109 -1.01 16.15 3.33
N ARG A 110 -1.59 15.17 2.61
CA ARG A 110 -2.77 15.38 1.77
C ARG A 110 -4.02 15.61 2.61
N VAL A 111 -4.99 16.35 2.07
CA VAL A 111 -6.28 16.60 2.75
C VAL A 111 -7.11 15.33 2.85
N ASP A 112 -7.07 14.51 1.80
CA ASP A 112 -7.81 13.26 1.68
C ASP A 112 -6.85 12.06 1.60
N MET A 113 -7.35 10.88 1.96
CA MET A 113 -6.70 9.59 1.72
C MET A 113 -7.38 8.95 0.51
N GLU A 114 -6.69 8.92 -0.63
CA GLU A 114 -7.22 8.41 -1.89
C GLU A 114 -6.71 6.99 -2.22
N ASP A 115 -5.65 6.53 -1.54
CA ASP A 115 -5.14 5.17 -1.64
C ASP A 115 -6.13 4.10 -1.14
N ALA A 116 -6.09 2.93 -1.77
CA ALA A 116 -6.74 1.72 -1.31
C ALA A 116 -5.82 0.49 -1.52
N HIS A 117 -6.17 -0.63 -0.89
CA HIS A 117 -5.38 -1.86 -0.95
C HIS A 117 -6.27 -3.10 -0.84
N ALA A 118 -5.76 -4.26 -1.27
CA ALA A 118 -6.45 -5.54 -1.18
C ALA A 118 -5.47 -6.68 -0.86
N GLU A 119 -5.78 -7.49 0.15
CA GLU A 119 -4.95 -8.61 0.60
C GLU A 119 -5.78 -9.90 0.74
N ILE A 120 -5.60 -10.81 -0.20
CA ILE A 120 -6.33 -12.08 -0.27
C ILE A 120 -5.32 -13.21 -0.25
N LEU A 121 -5.14 -13.82 0.93
CA LEU A 121 -4.21 -14.95 1.11
C LEU A 121 -4.66 -16.24 0.42
N LYS A 122 -5.94 -16.34 0.08
CA LYS A 122 -6.54 -17.48 -0.61
C LYS A 122 -7.67 -16.98 -1.49
N LEU A 123 -7.53 -17.11 -2.80
CA LEU A 123 -8.57 -16.68 -3.74
C LEU A 123 -9.85 -17.50 -3.59
N ASP A 124 -10.99 -16.83 -3.79
CA ASP A 124 -12.34 -17.38 -3.70
C ASP A 124 -12.68 -18.24 -4.94
N ASP A 125 -12.17 -19.45 -4.97
CA ASP A 125 -12.59 -20.60 -5.80
C ASP A 125 -11.71 -21.77 -5.35
N ASN A 126 -12.26 -22.97 -5.17
CA ASN A 126 -11.44 -24.12 -4.78
C ASN A 126 -10.28 -24.38 -5.76
N ARG A 127 -10.44 -24.02 -7.04
CA ARG A 127 -9.39 -24.14 -8.07
C ARG A 127 -8.21 -23.20 -7.84
N TRP A 128 -8.45 -22.03 -7.26
CA TRP A 128 -7.45 -20.99 -7.00
C TRP A 128 -7.08 -20.89 -5.52
N SER A 129 -7.47 -21.89 -4.73
CA SER A 129 -7.29 -21.90 -3.28
C SER A 129 -5.83 -21.88 -2.80
N THR A 130 -4.88 -22.16 -3.69
CA THR A 130 -3.43 -22.07 -3.45
C THR A 130 -2.82 -20.75 -3.92
N TRP A 131 -3.63 -19.89 -4.54
CA TRP A 131 -3.21 -18.60 -5.05
C TRP A 131 -3.53 -17.51 -4.02
N SER A 132 -2.63 -16.55 -3.92
CA SER A 132 -2.83 -15.31 -3.17
C SER A 132 -2.84 -14.11 -4.12
N TYR A 133 -3.57 -13.06 -3.75
CA TYR A 133 -3.60 -11.79 -4.45
C TYR A 133 -3.32 -10.65 -3.48
N PHE A 134 -2.48 -9.71 -3.91
CA PHE A 134 -2.23 -8.48 -3.20
C PHE A 134 -2.26 -7.31 -4.19
N GLY A 135 -2.76 -6.15 -3.78
CA GLY A 135 -2.76 -4.96 -4.62
C GLY A 135 -2.77 -3.66 -3.85
N ILE A 136 -2.15 -2.63 -4.43
CA ILE A 136 -2.21 -1.23 -4.00
C ILE A 136 -2.74 -0.39 -5.16
N PHE A 137 -3.60 0.55 -4.80
CA PHE A 137 -4.33 1.40 -5.72
C PHE A 137 -4.16 2.84 -5.24
N ASP A 138 -3.27 3.58 -5.89
CA ASP A 138 -3.08 5.01 -5.63
C ASP A 138 -4.17 5.78 -6.36
N GLY A 139 -5.06 6.44 -5.63
CA GLY A 139 -6.21 7.16 -6.18
C GLY A 139 -5.86 8.61 -6.45
N HIS A 140 -6.45 9.18 -7.51
CA HIS A 140 -6.31 10.60 -7.79
C HIS A 140 -7.62 11.21 -8.25
N ALA A 141 -7.83 12.49 -7.92
CA ALA A 141 -9.07 13.22 -8.20
C ALA A 141 -10.33 12.56 -7.59
N GLY A 142 -10.15 11.89 -6.44
CA GLY A 142 -11.15 11.15 -5.69
C GLY A 142 -10.69 9.71 -5.39
N PHE A 143 -11.18 9.15 -4.29
CA PHE A 143 -10.82 7.80 -3.83
C PHE A 143 -11.64 6.67 -4.48
N ARG A 144 -12.70 6.99 -5.23
CA ARG A 144 -13.74 6.01 -5.61
C ARG A 144 -13.20 4.92 -6.53
N THR A 145 -12.43 5.29 -7.55
CA THR A 145 -11.80 4.32 -8.45
C THR A 145 -10.81 3.41 -7.72
N ALA A 146 -10.00 3.93 -6.79
CA ALA A 146 -9.08 3.12 -6.00
C ALA A 146 -9.82 2.09 -5.13
N VAL A 147 -10.83 2.54 -4.38
CA VAL A 147 -11.66 1.66 -3.53
C VAL A 147 -12.37 0.59 -4.37
N LYS A 148 -12.94 0.95 -5.52
CA LYS A 148 -13.61 -0.03 -6.40
C LYS A 148 -12.64 -1.04 -6.99
N SER A 149 -11.42 -0.62 -7.29
CA SER A 149 -10.36 -1.50 -7.78
C SER A 149 -9.95 -2.51 -6.71
N ALA A 150 -9.76 -2.06 -5.47
CA ALA A 150 -9.50 -2.94 -4.33
C ALA A 150 -10.61 -3.98 -4.11
N GLU A 151 -11.87 -3.57 -4.19
CA GLU A 151 -13.02 -4.44 -3.97
C GLU A 151 -13.24 -5.47 -5.09
N ARG A 152 -13.02 -5.09 -6.36
CA ARG A 152 -13.60 -5.83 -7.50
C ARG A 152 -12.64 -6.20 -8.64
N LEU A 153 -11.38 -5.78 -8.59
CA LEU A 153 -10.42 -6.22 -9.60
C LEU A 153 -10.05 -7.70 -9.42
N HIS A 154 -9.85 -8.16 -8.18
CA HIS A 154 -9.49 -9.56 -7.91
C HIS A 154 -10.60 -10.57 -8.28
N PRO A 155 -11.92 -10.36 -8.03
CA PRO A 155 -12.96 -11.27 -8.49
C PRO A 155 -13.09 -11.27 -10.02
N ARG A 156 -12.82 -10.13 -10.68
CA ARG A 156 -12.78 -10.04 -12.14
C ARG A 156 -11.63 -10.87 -12.71
N ILE A 157 -10.44 -10.79 -12.10
CA ILE A 157 -9.30 -11.66 -12.44
C ILE A 157 -9.68 -13.13 -12.30
N ILE A 158 -10.28 -13.54 -11.18
CA ILE A 158 -10.75 -14.92 -10.97
C ILE A 158 -11.72 -15.36 -12.09
N SER A 159 -12.66 -14.49 -12.46
CA SER A 159 -13.61 -14.76 -13.55
C SER A 159 -12.90 -15.01 -14.89
N SER A 160 -11.90 -14.17 -15.23
CA SER A 160 -11.10 -14.36 -16.45
C SER A 160 -10.25 -15.64 -16.40
N LEU A 161 -9.67 -15.99 -15.25
CA LEU A 161 -8.95 -17.27 -15.07
C LEU A 161 -9.89 -18.47 -15.24
N ASN A 162 -11.11 -18.37 -14.71
CA ASN A 162 -12.13 -19.41 -14.86
C ASN A 162 -12.54 -19.59 -16.33
N GLY A 163 -12.72 -18.50 -17.08
CA GLY A 163 -12.97 -18.56 -18.52
C GLY A 163 -11.84 -19.25 -19.28
N LEU A 164 -10.59 -18.89 -18.97
CA LEU A 164 -9.41 -19.49 -19.58
C LEU A 164 -9.35 -21.02 -19.36
N VAL A 165 -9.69 -21.49 -18.16
CA VAL A 165 -9.76 -22.94 -17.85
C VAL A 165 -10.88 -23.64 -18.62
N GLN A 166 -12.06 -23.01 -18.73
CA GLN A 166 -13.21 -23.61 -19.43
C GLN A 166 -12.95 -23.77 -20.93
N GLU A 167 -12.34 -22.78 -21.57
CA GLU A 167 -12.03 -22.80 -23.01
C GLU A 167 -10.95 -23.84 -23.37
N ASN A 168 -10.21 -24.33 -22.39
CA ASN A 168 -9.14 -25.29 -22.59
C ASN A 168 -9.38 -26.54 -21.73
N ALA A 169 -10.21 -27.47 -22.21
CA ALA A 169 -10.59 -28.71 -21.51
C ALA A 169 -9.40 -29.60 -21.02
N ASN A 170 -8.18 -29.37 -21.54
CA ASN A 170 -6.96 -30.05 -21.10
C ASN A 170 -6.24 -29.35 -19.92
N LEU A 171 -6.67 -28.14 -19.53
CA LEU A 171 -6.11 -27.34 -18.45
C LEU A 171 -6.92 -27.56 -17.18
N LYS A 172 -6.69 -28.69 -16.49
CA LYS A 172 -7.35 -29.00 -15.19
C LYS A 172 -6.93 -28.04 -14.06
N SER A 173 -5.83 -27.32 -14.24
CA SER A 173 -5.36 -26.20 -13.39
C SER A 173 -4.32 -25.36 -14.17
N LEU A 174 -4.06 -24.12 -13.74
CA LEU A 174 -2.99 -23.27 -14.30
C LEU A 174 -1.59 -23.87 -14.17
N ARG A 175 -1.43 -24.97 -13.42
CA ARG A 175 -0.14 -25.67 -13.26
C ARG A 175 0.47 -26.11 -14.60
N ASN A 176 -0.38 -26.36 -15.60
CA ASN A 176 0.04 -26.66 -16.98
C ASN A 176 0.06 -25.41 -17.89
N VAL A 177 -0.59 -24.30 -17.50
CA VAL A 177 -0.80 -23.07 -18.30
C VAL A 177 0.40 -22.13 -18.26
N ALA A 178 1.50 -22.54 -17.65
CA ALA A 178 2.74 -21.78 -17.75
C ALA A 178 3.94 -22.71 -17.98
N SER A 179 3.67 -23.89 -18.57
CA SER A 179 4.69 -24.83 -19.03
C SER A 179 5.17 -24.53 -20.46
N SER A 180 4.42 -23.74 -21.22
CA SER A 180 4.79 -23.28 -22.57
C SER A 180 4.57 -21.77 -22.74
N GLN A 181 5.32 -21.16 -23.66
CA GLN A 181 5.16 -19.74 -24.06
C GLN A 181 3.74 -19.44 -24.56
N LEU A 182 3.10 -20.40 -25.21
CA LEU A 182 1.73 -20.28 -25.73
C LEU A 182 0.72 -20.09 -24.59
N ASP A 183 0.97 -20.73 -23.45
CA ASP A 183 0.05 -20.67 -22.32
C ASP A 183 0.20 -19.36 -21.52
N PHE A 184 1.42 -18.80 -21.45
CA PHE A 184 1.62 -17.45 -20.89
C PHE A 184 0.89 -16.38 -21.71
N ASN A 185 0.93 -16.44 -23.04
CA ASN A 185 0.22 -15.46 -23.88
C ASN A 185 -1.30 -15.50 -23.62
N LYS A 186 -1.88 -16.68 -23.41
CA LYS A 186 -3.32 -16.80 -23.08
C LYS A 186 -3.62 -16.23 -21.69
N PHE A 187 -2.75 -16.48 -20.71
CA PHE A 187 -2.85 -15.87 -19.38
C PHE A 187 -2.77 -14.35 -19.46
N GLU A 188 -1.80 -13.82 -20.21
CA GLU A 188 -1.62 -12.38 -20.42
C GLU A 188 -2.88 -11.75 -21.03
N MET A 189 -3.43 -12.37 -22.08
CA MET A 189 -4.69 -11.93 -22.69
C MET A 189 -5.86 -11.94 -21.70
N ALA A 190 -5.99 -12.99 -20.87
CA ALA A 190 -7.05 -13.08 -19.86
C ALA A 190 -6.91 -12.00 -18.78
N MET A 191 -5.69 -11.67 -18.37
CA MET A 191 -5.42 -10.60 -17.40
C MET A 191 -5.72 -9.21 -17.98
N LYS A 192 -5.32 -8.95 -19.22
CA LYS A 192 -5.68 -7.70 -19.93
C LYS A 192 -7.19 -7.54 -20.07
N ASP A 193 -7.87 -8.61 -20.47
CA ASP A 193 -9.33 -8.65 -20.57
C ASP A 193 -10.00 -8.41 -19.20
N ALA A 194 -9.45 -8.95 -18.11
CA ALA A 194 -9.93 -8.68 -16.75
C ALA A 194 -9.91 -7.18 -16.42
N TYR A 195 -8.79 -6.50 -16.70
CA TYR A 195 -8.66 -5.06 -16.48
C TYR A 195 -9.60 -4.24 -17.38
N PHE A 196 -9.72 -4.59 -18.66
CA PHE A 196 -10.63 -3.90 -19.58
C PHE A 196 -12.09 -4.05 -19.18
N LYS A 197 -12.52 -5.25 -18.79
CA LYS A 197 -13.89 -5.50 -18.32
C LYS A 197 -14.17 -4.77 -17.02
N PHE A 198 -13.25 -4.81 -16.05
CA PHE A 198 -13.37 -4.05 -14.82
C PHE A 198 -13.54 -2.54 -15.11
N ASP A 199 -12.65 -1.97 -15.92
CA ASP A 199 -12.66 -0.53 -16.23
C ASP A 199 -13.94 -0.11 -16.96
N ASN A 200 -14.45 -0.93 -17.88
CA ASN A 200 -15.71 -0.66 -18.58
C ASN A 200 -16.94 -0.78 -17.66
N GLU A 201 -17.01 -1.82 -16.83
CA GLU A 201 -18.09 -2.00 -15.86
C GLU A 201 -18.13 -0.85 -14.85
N TRP A 202 -16.94 -0.43 -14.39
CA TRP A 202 -16.82 0.74 -13.54
C TRP A 202 -17.25 2.01 -14.26
N LYS A 203 -16.91 2.20 -15.54
CA LYS A 203 -17.37 3.34 -16.36
C LYS A 203 -18.89 3.43 -16.42
N GLU A 204 -19.56 2.31 -16.65
CA GLU A 204 -21.02 2.24 -16.74
C GLU A 204 -21.69 2.54 -15.39
N GLU A 205 -21.20 1.95 -14.30
CA GLU A 205 -21.71 2.20 -12.95
C GLU A 205 -21.46 3.65 -12.50
N ASN A 206 -20.26 4.16 -12.74
CA ASN A 206 -19.85 5.51 -12.37
C ASN A 206 -20.68 6.56 -13.09
N ARG A 207 -20.89 6.40 -14.40
CA ARG A 207 -21.75 7.29 -15.20
C ARG A 207 -23.18 7.36 -14.68
N ASN A 208 -23.72 6.25 -14.18
CA ASN A 208 -25.11 6.18 -13.70
C ASN A 208 -25.27 6.72 -12.27
N ASN A 209 -24.29 6.48 -11.40
CA ASN A 209 -24.43 6.74 -9.97
C ASN A 209 -23.66 7.98 -9.48
N ASN A 210 -22.57 8.36 -10.14
CA ASN A 210 -21.67 9.45 -9.73
C ASN A 210 -21.10 10.18 -10.96
N PRO A 211 -21.93 10.82 -11.82
CA PRO A 211 -21.47 11.38 -13.09
C PRO A 211 -20.43 12.50 -12.98
N ASP A 212 -20.31 13.13 -11.80
CA ASP A 212 -19.32 14.17 -11.52
C ASP A 212 -17.99 13.61 -11.00
N ASP A 213 -17.91 12.30 -10.74
CA ASP A 213 -16.69 11.65 -10.29
C ASP A 213 -15.70 11.53 -11.46
N LYS A 214 -14.52 12.10 -11.24
CA LYS A 214 -13.41 12.08 -12.21
C LYS A 214 -12.24 11.25 -11.72
N SER A 215 -12.44 10.47 -10.65
CA SER A 215 -11.35 9.74 -10.03
C SER A 215 -10.73 8.73 -10.99
N GLY A 216 -9.41 8.67 -10.97
CA GLY A 216 -8.63 7.57 -11.52
C GLY A 216 -7.88 6.85 -10.43
N SER A 217 -7.23 5.75 -10.79
CA SER A 217 -6.32 5.07 -9.89
C SER A 217 -5.26 4.28 -10.63
N THR A 218 -4.05 4.29 -10.09
CA THR A 218 -3.05 3.27 -10.44
C THR A 218 -3.48 1.91 -9.89
N ALA A 219 -2.85 0.85 -10.37
CA ALA A 219 -3.03 -0.49 -9.82
C ALA A 219 -1.72 -1.26 -9.98
N ILE A 220 -1.01 -1.46 -8.87
CA ILE A 220 0.03 -2.47 -8.79
C ILE A 220 -0.53 -3.67 -8.03
N SER A 221 -0.54 -4.83 -8.66
CA SER A 221 -0.98 -6.06 -8.01
C SER A 221 -0.06 -7.23 -8.29
N CYS A 222 -0.11 -8.25 -7.44
CA CYS A 222 0.53 -9.51 -7.69
C CYS A 222 -0.39 -10.70 -7.43
N LEU A 223 -0.30 -11.70 -8.31
CA LEU A 223 -0.87 -13.04 -8.13
C LEU A 223 0.27 -14.00 -7.82
N ILE A 224 0.16 -14.72 -6.71
CA ILE A 224 1.23 -15.61 -6.23
C ILE A 224 0.67 -17.02 -6.12
N ASP A 225 1.31 -17.96 -6.82
CA ASP A 225 1.06 -19.39 -6.63
C ASP A 225 2.34 -20.09 -6.09
N LEU A 226 2.30 -21.43 -5.99
CA LEU A 226 3.41 -22.22 -5.45
C LEU A 226 4.68 -22.22 -6.32
N GLU A 227 4.57 -21.84 -7.60
CA GLU A 227 5.63 -21.93 -8.60
C GLU A 227 6.03 -20.55 -9.16
N ARG A 228 5.10 -19.59 -9.22
CA ARG A 228 5.21 -18.34 -9.96
C ARG A 228 4.62 -17.16 -9.18
N ILE A 229 5.18 -16.00 -9.48
CA ILE A 229 4.72 -14.70 -9.02
C ILE A 229 4.44 -13.89 -10.29
N TYR A 230 3.21 -13.42 -10.47
CA TYR A 230 2.84 -12.52 -11.56
C TYR A 230 2.66 -11.13 -10.98
N PHE A 231 3.24 -10.12 -11.62
CA PHE A 231 3.06 -8.72 -11.31
C PHE A 231 2.26 -8.08 -12.43
N LEU A 232 1.22 -7.32 -12.07
CA LEU A 232 0.36 -6.60 -13.00
C LEU A 232 0.40 -5.13 -12.63
N ASN A 233 1.03 -4.32 -13.46
CA ASN A 233 1.21 -2.88 -13.22
C ASN A 233 0.37 -2.02 -14.17
N VAL A 234 -0.33 -1.03 -13.63
CA VAL A 234 -1.01 0.06 -14.33
C VAL A 234 -0.71 1.34 -13.57
N GLY A 235 -0.01 2.28 -14.19
CA GLY A 235 0.42 3.52 -13.54
C GLY A 235 1.83 3.45 -12.96
N ASP A 236 2.10 4.26 -11.94
CA ASP A 236 3.42 4.51 -11.35
C ASP A 236 3.55 4.13 -9.87
N SER A 237 2.55 3.43 -9.32
CA SER A 237 2.83 2.50 -8.23
C SER A 237 3.81 1.41 -8.72
N ARG A 238 4.58 0.82 -7.80
CA ARG A 238 5.66 -0.12 -8.17
C ARG A 238 5.73 -1.32 -7.23
N ALA A 239 6.10 -2.45 -7.82
CA ALA A 239 6.47 -3.66 -7.12
C ALA A 239 7.96 -3.97 -7.28
N ILE A 240 8.58 -4.49 -6.22
CA ILE A 240 9.90 -5.12 -6.27
C ILE A 240 9.86 -6.52 -5.65
N LEU A 241 10.60 -7.45 -6.23
CA LEU A 241 10.89 -8.76 -5.67
C LEU A 241 12.35 -8.79 -5.20
N VAL A 242 12.57 -9.16 -3.95
CA VAL A 242 13.88 -9.12 -3.31
C VAL A 242 14.29 -10.53 -2.90
N SER A 243 15.54 -10.86 -3.15
CA SER A 243 16.16 -12.12 -2.74
C SER A 243 16.69 -12.07 -1.31
N THR A 244 17.03 -13.24 -0.75
CA THR A 244 17.58 -13.36 0.61
C THR A 244 18.92 -12.66 0.82
N ASP A 245 19.68 -12.41 -0.26
CA ASP A 245 20.96 -11.69 -0.23
C ASP A 245 20.82 -10.18 -0.48
N GLY A 246 19.61 -9.69 -0.80
CA GLY A 246 19.32 -8.27 -1.03
C GLY A 246 19.33 -7.82 -2.47
N ARG A 247 19.58 -8.71 -3.45
CA ARG A 247 19.40 -8.35 -4.86
C ARG A 247 17.93 -8.15 -5.21
N ILE A 248 17.67 -7.11 -6.01
CA ILE A 248 16.39 -6.91 -6.70
C ILE A 248 16.30 -7.93 -7.84
N LEU A 249 15.42 -8.92 -7.69
CA LEU A 249 15.20 -9.97 -8.68
C LEU A 249 14.29 -9.49 -9.83
N LEU A 250 13.34 -8.62 -9.50
CA LEU A 250 12.40 -8.01 -10.44
C LEU A 250 11.94 -6.67 -9.88
N ALA A 251 11.79 -5.66 -10.74
CA ALA A 251 11.08 -4.43 -10.43
C ALA A 251 10.13 -4.11 -11.60
N THR A 252 8.89 -3.74 -11.31
CA THR A 252 7.96 -3.28 -12.36
C THR A 252 8.39 -1.91 -12.88
N LYS A 253 8.08 -1.63 -14.14
CA LYS A 253 8.34 -0.32 -14.74
C LYS A 253 7.14 0.60 -14.52
N ASP A 254 7.38 1.80 -14.01
CA ASP A 254 6.37 2.86 -13.90
C ASP A 254 5.90 3.32 -15.29
N HIS A 255 4.61 3.64 -15.42
CA HIS A 255 4.02 4.11 -16.66
C HIS A 255 3.94 5.64 -16.73
N LYS A 256 5.03 6.31 -17.10
CA LYS A 256 5.10 7.77 -17.15
C LYS A 256 4.78 8.29 -18.57
N PRO A 257 4.06 9.42 -18.74
CA PRO A 257 3.72 9.96 -20.07
C PRO A 257 4.92 10.24 -20.99
N ASN A 258 6.11 10.43 -20.44
CA ASN A 258 7.32 10.69 -21.23
C ASN A 258 8.04 9.41 -21.70
N ASP A 259 7.60 8.23 -21.26
CA ASP A 259 8.06 6.96 -21.82
C ASP A 259 7.73 6.88 -23.31
N GLN A 260 8.66 6.37 -24.12
CA GLN A 260 8.54 6.40 -25.58
C GLN A 260 7.24 5.77 -26.10
N ALA A 261 6.90 4.56 -25.64
CA ALA A 261 5.69 3.86 -26.07
C ALA A 261 4.41 4.56 -25.57
N GLU A 262 4.42 5.07 -24.34
CA GLU A 262 3.28 5.78 -23.75
C GLU A 262 3.03 7.11 -24.47
N ARG A 263 4.11 7.89 -24.70
CA ARG A 263 4.09 9.14 -25.45
C ARG A 263 3.56 8.94 -26.86
N GLN A 264 4.01 7.89 -27.54
CA GLN A 264 3.54 7.56 -28.88
C GLN A 264 2.03 7.26 -28.87
N ARG A 265 1.55 6.40 -27.96
CA ARG A 265 0.11 6.12 -27.80
C ARG A 265 -0.68 7.41 -27.57
N ILE A 266 -0.24 8.27 -26.66
CA ILE A 266 -0.90 9.54 -26.33
C ILE A 266 -1.01 10.44 -27.56
N GLN A 267 0.08 10.58 -28.33
CA GLN A 267 0.11 11.41 -29.55
C GLN A 267 -0.79 10.83 -30.65
N GLU A 268 -0.76 9.52 -30.86
CA GLU A 268 -1.66 8.86 -31.80
C GLU A 268 -3.13 9.05 -31.39
N ALA A 269 -3.42 8.99 -30.09
CA ALA A 269 -4.75 9.26 -29.53
C ALA A 269 -5.23 10.72 -29.68
N GLY A 270 -4.39 11.61 -30.24
CA GLY A 270 -4.70 13.02 -30.48
C GLY A 270 -4.33 13.94 -29.32
N GLY A 271 -3.61 13.42 -28.31
CA GLY A 271 -3.13 14.18 -27.17
C GLY A 271 -1.70 14.68 -27.31
N THR A 272 -1.21 15.29 -26.25
CA THR A 272 0.15 15.80 -26.14
C THR A 272 0.75 15.41 -24.79
N VAL A 273 2.08 15.41 -24.71
CA VAL A 273 2.81 15.25 -23.44
C VAL A 273 3.52 16.55 -23.15
N LEU A 274 3.08 17.27 -22.13
CA LEU A 274 3.61 18.56 -21.70
C LEU A 274 4.10 18.43 -20.26
N ILE A 275 5.37 18.72 -20.01
CA ILE A 275 5.98 18.67 -18.66
C ILE A 275 5.69 17.32 -17.97
N GLN A 276 5.92 16.21 -18.68
CA GLN A 276 5.68 14.84 -18.21
C GLN A 276 4.21 14.51 -17.89
N ARG A 277 3.25 15.32 -18.36
CA ARG A 277 1.82 15.11 -18.12
C ARG A 277 1.03 14.94 -19.41
N VAL A 278 0.03 14.06 -19.40
CA VAL A 278 -0.94 13.90 -20.50
C VAL A 278 -1.75 15.18 -20.60
N ASN A 279 -1.68 15.85 -21.76
CA ASN A 279 -2.29 17.15 -22.03
C ASN A 279 -1.95 18.23 -20.99
N GLY A 280 -0.81 18.11 -20.30
CA GLY A 280 -0.40 19.03 -19.23
C GLY A 280 -1.09 18.80 -17.87
N SER A 281 -2.02 17.83 -17.77
CA SER A 281 -2.82 17.59 -16.57
C SER A 281 -2.36 16.36 -15.77
N LEU A 282 -2.45 15.17 -16.36
CA LEU A 282 -2.31 13.91 -15.63
C LEU A 282 -0.86 13.38 -15.65
N ALA A 283 -0.29 13.07 -14.50
CA ALA A 283 1.11 12.63 -14.36
C ALA A 283 1.34 11.14 -14.69
N VAL A 284 0.27 10.36 -14.79
CA VAL A 284 0.30 8.95 -15.19
C VAL A 284 -0.19 8.77 -16.62
N SER A 285 0.37 7.79 -17.31
CA SER A 285 -0.06 7.44 -18.67
C SER A 285 -1.01 6.24 -18.72
N ARG A 286 -1.05 5.45 -17.66
CA ARG A 286 -1.97 4.33 -17.48
C ARG A 286 -2.66 4.43 -16.12
N ALA A 287 -3.95 4.17 -16.11
CA ALA A 287 -4.78 4.18 -14.91
C ALA A 287 -6.11 3.47 -15.19
N LEU A 288 -6.73 2.96 -14.12
CA LEU A 288 -8.15 2.64 -14.07
C LEU A 288 -8.94 3.94 -13.84
N GLY A 289 -10.20 4.00 -14.25
CA GLY A 289 -10.99 5.25 -14.17
C GLY A 289 -10.56 6.27 -15.21
N ASP A 290 -10.41 7.55 -14.85
CA ASP A 290 -9.97 8.62 -15.76
C ASP A 290 -10.76 8.68 -17.08
N PHE A 291 -12.07 8.45 -17.00
CA PHE A 291 -12.88 8.17 -18.19
C PHE A 291 -12.93 9.33 -19.19
N GLU A 292 -12.65 10.57 -18.76
CA GLU A 292 -12.51 11.72 -19.65
C GLU A 292 -11.38 11.57 -20.68
N TYR A 293 -10.35 10.79 -20.35
CA TYR A 293 -9.21 10.45 -21.22
C TYR A 293 -9.45 9.22 -22.10
N LYS A 294 -10.62 8.56 -21.98
CA LYS A 294 -10.95 7.26 -22.59
C LYS A 294 -12.22 7.29 -23.45
N ASN A 295 -12.41 8.38 -24.18
CA ASN A 295 -13.64 8.64 -24.96
C ASN A 295 -13.43 8.69 -26.49
N ASN A 296 -12.27 8.26 -27.00
CA ASN A 296 -12.06 8.18 -28.44
C ASN A 296 -12.71 6.90 -28.99
N SER A 297 -13.87 7.04 -29.65
CA SER A 297 -14.66 5.91 -30.19
C SER A 297 -13.98 5.14 -31.32
N ASN A 298 -12.97 5.73 -31.96
CA ASN A 298 -12.21 5.10 -33.04
C ASN A 298 -11.00 4.31 -32.54
N ARG A 299 -10.84 4.19 -31.20
CA ARG A 299 -9.68 3.58 -30.57
C ARG A 299 -10.11 2.51 -29.59
N ARG A 300 -9.31 1.46 -29.52
CA ARG A 300 -9.48 0.41 -28.53
C ARG A 300 -9.19 0.94 -27.11
N PRO A 301 -9.62 0.24 -26.04
CA PRO A 301 -9.34 0.65 -24.66
C PRO A 301 -7.85 0.90 -24.38
N ASP A 302 -6.98 0.04 -24.91
CA ASP A 302 -5.51 0.14 -24.77
C ASP A 302 -4.86 1.28 -25.56
N GLN A 303 -5.61 1.90 -26.48
CA GLN A 303 -5.11 2.93 -27.40
C GLN A 303 -5.62 4.33 -27.07
N GLN A 304 -6.26 4.51 -25.92
CA GLN A 304 -6.75 5.80 -25.43
C GLN A 304 -5.58 6.69 -24.93
N LEU A 305 -5.87 7.95 -24.56
CA LEU A 305 -4.87 8.84 -23.96
C LEU A 305 -4.30 8.23 -22.68
N VAL A 306 -5.19 7.67 -21.86
CA VAL A 306 -4.85 6.90 -20.65
C VAL A 306 -5.30 5.47 -20.85
N SER A 307 -4.38 4.51 -20.73
CA SER A 307 -4.69 3.10 -20.94
C SER A 307 -4.97 2.37 -19.62
N PRO A 308 -6.02 1.53 -19.52
CA PRO A 308 -6.22 0.61 -18.41
C PRO A 308 -5.43 -0.72 -18.57
N GLU A 309 -4.63 -0.88 -19.63
CA GLU A 309 -3.92 -2.12 -19.93
C GLU A 309 -2.77 -2.37 -18.94
N PRO A 310 -2.77 -3.51 -18.20
CA PRO A 310 -1.67 -3.87 -17.33
C PRO A 310 -0.45 -4.33 -18.13
N GLU A 311 0.73 -3.90 -17.71
CA GLU A 311 1.98 -4.59 -18.02
C GLU A 311 2.11 -5.79 -17.08
N ILE A 312 2.32 -6.98 -17.67
CA ILE A 312 2.36 -8.24 -16.93
C ILE A 312 3.77 -8.82 -17.01
N THR A 313 4.42 -8.97 -15.86
CA THR A 313 5.71 -9.63 -15.73
C THR A 313 5.59 -10.80 -14.76
N PHE A 314 6.48 -11.78 -14.85
CA PHE A 314 6.45 -12.92 -13.92
C PHE A 314 7.85 -13.37 -13.49
N TYR A 315 7.90 -14.00 -12.33
CA TYR A 315 9.07 -14.64 -11.77
C TYR A 315 8.76 -16.08 -11.39
N VAL A 316 9.66 -17.02 -11.72
CA VAL A 316 9.53 -18.43 -11.33
C VAL A 316 10.28 -18.63 -10.01
N ARG A 317 9.57 -18.97 -8.93
CA ARG A 317 10.05 -18.94 -7.54
C ARG A 317 11.27 -19.82 -7.26
N GLN A 318 11.45 -20.88 -8.05
CA GLN A 318 12.55 -21.85 -7.91
C GLN A 318 13.47 -21.86 -9.15
N ALA A 319 13.51 -20.79 -9.94
CA ALA A 319 14.29 -20.77 -11.18
C ALA A 319 15.79 -20.98 -10.95
N LYS A 320 16.34 -20.44 -9.87
CA LYS A 320 17.77 -20.47 -9.57
C LYS A 320 18.01 -20.64 -8.08
N GLN A 321 18.97 -21.49 -7.73
CA GLN A 321 19.27 -21.83 -6.34
C GLN A 321 19.76 -20.61 -5.54
N ASP A 322 20.48 -19.70 -6.18
CA ASP A 322 21.07 -18.50 -5.57
C ASP A 322 20.10 -17.30 -5.48
N GLU A 323 18.97 -17.34 -6.19
CA GLU A 323 17.98 -16.25 -6.22
C GLU A 323 16.73 -16.59 -5.39
N GLN A 324 16.92 -17.10 -4.17
CA GLN A 324 15.78 -17.43 -3.32
C GLN A 324 14.99 -16.17 -2.97
N PRO A 325 13.70 -16.07 -3.31
CA PRO A 325 12.90 -14.89 -3.01
C PRO A 325 12.67 -14.79 -1.49
N ALA A 326 12.98 -13.63 -0.92
CA ALA A 326 12.75 -13.31 0.48
C ALA A 326 11.41 -12.62 0.68
N PHE A 327 11.15 -11.55 -0.07
CA PHE A 327 9.88 -10.83 0.00
C PHE A 327 9.59 -10.02 -1.26
N ILE A 328 8.33 -9.61 -1.38
CA ILE A 328 7.83 -8.62 -2.32
C ILE A 328 7.48 -7.35 -1.55
N VAL A 329 7.68 -6.20 -2.18
CA VAL A 329 7.06 -4.94 -1.75
C VAL A 329 6.17 -4.45 -2.87
N LEU A 330 4.92 -4.12 -2.55
CA LEU A 330 4.05 -3.28 -3.38
C LEU A 330 3.96 -1.92 -2.66
N ALA A 331 4.11 -0.80 -3.37
CA ALA A 331 3.90 0.53 -2.78
C ALA A 331 3.48 1.57 -3.84
N CYS A 332 2.80 2.63 -3.39
CA CYS A 332 2.49 3.82 -4.20
C CYS A 332 3.72 4.75 -4.33
N ASP A 333 3.61 5.77 -5.19
CA ASP A 333 4.71 6.69 -5.49
C ASP A 333 5.11 7.55 -4.27
N GLY A 334 4.20 7.76 -3.31
CA GLY A 334 4.49 8.39 -2.02
C GLY A 334 5.65 7.75 -1.24
N ILE A 335 5.97 6.48 -1.52
CA ILE A 335 7.18 5.79 -1.04
C ILE A 335 8.33 5.94 -2.05
N TRP A 336 8.08 5.62 -3.32
CA TRP A 336 9.12 5.53 -4.36
C TRP A 336 9.73 6.88 -4.77
N ASP A 337 9.04 7.99 -4.52
CA ASP A 337 9.53 9.34 -4.76
C ASP A 337 10.69 9.72 -3.83
N VAL A 338 10.82 9.04 -2.68
CA VAL A 338 11.81 9.37 -1.65
C VAL A 338 12.70 8.20 -1.24
N MET A 339 12.40 6.98 -1.70
CA MET A 339 13.21 5.79 -1.47
C MET A 339 13.45 5.02 -2.76
N THR A 340 14.72 4.72 -3.02
CA THR A 340 15.13 3.83 -4.11
C THR A 340 14.78 2.37 -3.81
N ASN A 341 14.74 1.53 -4.86
CA ASN A 341 14.49 0.10 -4.73
C ASN A 341 15.50 -0.56 -3.77
N GLU A 342 16.78 -0.22 -3.91
CA GLU A 342 17.89 -0.79 -3.14
C GLU A 342 17.89 -0.32 -1.68
N GLU A 343 17.60 0.97 -1.43
CA GLU A 343 17.45 1.49 -0.07
C GLU A 343 16.33 0.75 0.67
N LEU A 344 15.16 0.63 0.04
CA LEU A 344 14.00 0.00 0.66
C LEU A 344 14.22 -1.50 0.89
N ALA A 345 14.76 -2.21 -0.10
CA ALA A 345 15.06 -3.63 -0.01
C ALA A 345 16.05 -3.94 1.13
N THR A 346 17.15 -3.20 1.19
CA THR A 346 18.18 -3.44 2.21
C THR A 346 17.67 -3.08 3.61
N TYR A 347 16.86 -2.02 3.72
CA TYR A 347 16.24 -1.64 4.98
C TYR A 347 15.32 -2.75 5.51
N ILE A 348 14.41 -3.25 4.69
CA ILE A 348 13.47 -4.32 5.06
C ILE A 348 14.23 -5.58 5.49
N LEU A 349 15.26 -6.00 4.74
CA LEU A 349 16.11 -7.14 5.12
C LEU A 349 16.79 -6.95 6.47
N GLY A 350 17.30 -5.75 6.75
CA GLY A 350 17.87 -5.41 8.05
C GLY A 350 16.84 -5.52 9.17
N ARG A 351 15.65 -4.94 8.98
CA ARG A 351 14.58 -4.93 9.97
C ARG A 351 13.98 -6.32 10.23
N MET A 352 13.86 -7.18 9.22
CA MET A 352 13.40 -8.57 9.40
C MET A 352 14.31 -9.40 10.32
N ARG A 353 15.59 -9.03 10.45
CA ARG A 353 16.53 -9.64 11.41
C ARG A 353 16.36 -9.11 12.83
N VAL A 354 15.56 -8.05 13.03
CA VAL A 354 15.27 -7.44 14.33
C VAL A 354 13.85 -7.77 14.79
N THR A 355 12.85 -7.69 13.92
CA THR A 355 11.43 -7.93 14.24
C THR A 355 10.78 -8.83 13.20
N ASP A 356 9.85 -9.69 13.63
CA ASP A 356 9.00 -10.48 12.75
C ASP A 356 7.68 -9.77 12.43
N ASP A 357 7.38 -8.64 13.08
CA ASP A 357 6.21 -7.82 12.78
C ASP A 357 6.43 -7.00 11.51
N LEU A 358 5.81 -7.43 10.40
CA LEU A 358 5.91 -6.73 9.11
C LEU A 358 5.16 -5.39 9.11
N CYS A 359 4.15 -5.20 9.97
CA CYS A 359 3.48 -3.90 10.12
C CYS A 359 4.41 -2.90 10.80
N GLU A 360 5.19 -3.33 11.80
CA GLU A 360 6.22 -2.47 12.42
C GLU A 360 7.22 -1.97 11.38
N ILE A 361 7.69 -2.87 10.49
CA ILE A 361 8.60 -2.52 9.39
C ILE A 361 7.93 -1.53 8.43
N ALA A 362 6.69 -1.81 8.02
CA ALA A 362 5.92 -0.92 7.14
C ALA A 362 5.72 0.47 7.76
N ASN A 363 5.32 0.55 9.02
CA ASN A 363 5.14 1.82 9.73
C ASN A 363 6.43 2.63 9.83
N SER A 364 7.55 1.96 10.09
CA SER A 364 8.85 2.60 10.10
C SER A 364 9.23 3.18 8.73
N ILE A 365 8.88 2.49 7.63
CA ILE A 365 9.09 3.00 6.26
C ILE A 365 8.21 4.23 6.00
N LEU A 366 6.94 4.21 6.43
CA LEU A 366 6.04 5.37 6.29
C LEU A 366 6.60 6.60 7.00
N ASP A 367 7.07 6.44 8.23
CA ASP A 367 7.70 7.53 8.98
C ASP A 367 8.98 8.01 8.29
N MET A 368 9.83 7.09 7.81
CA MET A 368 11.03 7.44 7.05
C MET A 368 10.71 8.25 5.80
N CYS A 369 9.68 7.86 5.03
CA CYS A 369 9.28 8.57 3.82
C CYS A 369 8.78 9.98 4.14
N LEU A 370 7.99 10.13 5.22
CA LEU A 370 7.55 11.42 5.73
C LEU A 370 8.75 12.30 6.13
N TYR A 371 9.72 11.74 6.86
CA TYR A 371 10.94 12.46 7.26
C TYR A 371 11.86 12.82 6.08
N LYS A 372 11.87 12.01 5.03
CA LYS A 372 12.57 12.29 3.76
C LYS A 372 11.83 13.32 2.88
N GLY A 373 10.63 13.74 3.29
CA GLY A 373 9.89 14.84 2.67
C GLY A 373 8.76 14.41 1.75
N SER A 374 8.33 13.15 1.78
CA SER A 374 7.11 12.74 1.09
C SER A 374 5.93 13.54 1.63
N LYS A 375 5.15 14.10 0.69
CA LYS A 375 3.93 14.88 0.99
C LYS A 375 2.68 14.21 0.46
N ASP A 376 2.79 12.94 0.06
CA ASP A 376 1.69 12.19 -0.51
C ASP A 376 0.97 11.31 0.53
N ASN A 377 -0.14 10.69 0.11
CA ASN A 377 -0.58 9.45 0.70
C ASN A 377 0.51 8.39 0.52
N MET A 378 0.61 7.49 1.48
CA MET A 378 1.65 6.47 1.48
C MET A 378 1.04 5.15 1.90
N SER A 379 1.15 4.14 1.03
CA SER A 379 0.71 2.78 1.29
C SER A 379 1.77 1.80 0.80
N LEU A 380 2.04 0.77 1.61
CA LEU A 380 2.88 -0.36 1.20
C LEU A 380 2.42 -1.68 1.80
N ILE A 381 2.62 -2.76 1.04
CA ILE A 381 2.46 -4.15 1.49
C ILE A 381 3.81 -4.85 1.37
N ILE A 382 4.29 -5.44 2.46
CA ILE A 382 5.45 -6.32 2.49
C ILE A 382 4.92 -7.76 2.54
N ILE A 383 5.28 -8.59 1.56
CA ILE A 383 4.85 -9.99 1.46
C ILE A 383 6.09 -10.88 1.57
N ALA A 384 6.29 -11.52 2.71
CA ALA A 384 7.45 -12.36 2.98
C ALA A 384 7.19 -13.84 2.70
N PHE A 385 8.14 -14.48 2.02
CA PHE A 385 8.18 -15.92 1.81
C PHE A 385 8.83 -16.62 3.01
N LYS A 386 8.73 -17.96 3.07
CA LYS A 386 9.40 -18.80 4.08
C LYS A 386 10.90 -18.58 4.21
N ASN A 387 11.56 -18.21 3.12
CA ASN A 387 13.01 -18.00 3.08
C ASN A 387 13.42 -16.60 3.59
N ALA A 388 12.47 -15.72 3.91
CA ALA A 388 12.78 -14.41 4.47
C ALA A 388 13.59 -14.53 5.77
N PRO A 389 14.52 -13.60 6.04
CA PRO A 389 15.24 -13.59 7.31
C PRO A 389 14.30 -13.58 8.51
N THR A 390 14.71 -14.27 9.56
CA THR A 390 14.03 -14.27 10.86
C THR A 390 14.82 -13.46 11.88
N PRO A 391 14.16 -12.94 12.93
CA PRO A 391 14.84 -12.18 13.96
C PRO A 391 15.92 -12.99 14.69
N SER A 392 17.04 -12.35 15.01
CA SER A 392 18.09 -12.92 15.86
C SER A 392 18.29 -12.10 17.14
N SER A 393 18.68 -12.75 18.23
CA SER A 393 18.97 -12.07 19.50
C SER A 393 20.12 -11.07 19.36
N GLU A 394 21.12 -11.40 18.53
CA GLU A 394 22.25 -10.52 18.25
C GLU A 394 21.81 -9.23 17.53
N CYS A 395 21.02 -9.34 16.45
CA CYS A 395 20.54 -8.17 15.72
C CYS A 395 19.62 -7.30 16.60
N LYS A 396 18.75 -7.90 17.42
CA LYS A 396 17.93 -7.18 18.40
C LYS A 396 18.78 -6.40 19.40
N ALA A 397 19.80 -7.04 19.97
CA ALA A 397 20.69 -6.39 20.94
C ALA A 397 21.49 -5.24 20.32
N LYS A 398 21.97 -5.39 19.08
CA LYS A 398 22.65 -4.31 18.34
C LYS A 398 21.73 -3.13 18.05
N ASP A 399 20.50 -3.40 17.64
CA ASP A 399 19.50 -2.36 17.36
C ASP A 399 19.14 -1.56 18.63
N GLU A 400 18.91 -2.27 19.74
CA GLU A 400 18.62 -1.66 21.05
C GLU A 400 19.83 -0.86 21.59
N ALA A 401 21.05 -1.35 21.39
CA ALA A 401 22.26 -0.61 21.79
C ALA A 401 22.38 0.73 21.03
N LEU A 402 22.10 0.73 19.72
CA LEU A 402 22.07 1.94 18.91
C LEU A 402 20.98 2.92 19.40
N ASP A 403 19.78 2.41 19.68
CA ASP A 403 18.69 3.23 20.20
C ASP A 403 19.08 3.89 21.53
N ASN A 404 19.73 3.16 22.43
CA ASN A 404 20.21 3.70 23.69
C ASN A 404 21.27 4.79 23.52
N GLU A 405 22.19 4.66 22.57
CA GLU A 405 23.16 5.73 22.26
C GLU A 405 22.46 6.99 21.69
N ILE A 406 21.43 6.83 20.86
CA ILE A 406 20.62 7.95 20.36
C ILE A 406 19.90 8.64 21.52
N ARG A 407 19.24 7.87 22.41
CA ARG A 407 18.55 8.41 23.59
C ARG A 407 19.50 9.20 24.48
N LYS A 408 20.65 8.60 24.82
CA LYS A 408 21.69 9.21 25.63
C LYS A 408 22.21 10.52 25.03
N LYS A 409 22.54 10.51 23.74
CA LYS A 409 23.05 11.71 23.06
C LYS A 409 22.00 12.81 22.96
N THR A 410 20.73 12.43 22.75
CA THR A 410 19.60 13.36 22.75
C THR A 410 19.47 14.08 24.09
N ILE A 411 19.51 13.34 25.20
CA ILE A 411 19.44 13.90 26.57
C ILE A 411 20.64 14.82 26.86
N GLU A 412 21.84 14.40 26.48
CA GLU A 412 23.07 15.17 26.67
C GLU A 412 22.99 16.53 25.95
N ILE A 413 22.62 16.53 24.67
CA ILE A 413 22.52 17.74 23.86
C ILE A 413 21.38 18.63 24.35
N TYR A 414 20.21 18.06 24.66
CA TYR A 414 19.08 18.81 25.21
C TYR A 414 19.47 19.56 26.50
N ASN A 415 20.19 18.91 27.40
CA ASN A 415 20.59 19.50 28.68
C ASN A 415 21.74 20.52 28.58
N ARG A 416 22.63 20.39 27.60
CA ARG A 416 23.73 21.35 27.37
C ARG A 416 23.22 22.73 26.96
N ASN A 417 22.05 22.79 26.33
CA ASN A 417 21.53 24.03 25.83
C ASN A 417 20.89 24.87 26.94
N PRO A 418 21.36 26.11 27.20
CA PRO A 418 20.90 26.93 28.32
C PRO A 418 19.45 27.43 28.17
N ASN A 419 18.96 27.58 26.93
CA ASN A 419 17.60 28.06 26.63
C ASN A 419 16.68 26.90 26.20
N LYS A 420 16.43 25.93 27.11
CA LYS A 420 15.66 24.69 26.85
C LYS A 420 14.27 24.90 26.24
N THR A 421 13.64 26.05 26.49
CA THR A 421 12.28 26.40 26.03
C THR A 421 12.20 26.92 24.61
N SER A 422 13.33 27.28 23.97
CA SER A 422 13.36 27.84 22.61
C SER A 422 14.07 26.96 21.59
N LEU A 423 14.49 25.74 21.94
CA LEU A 423 15.09 24.85 20.96
C LEU A 423 14.01 24.18 20.11
N ASP A 424 14.21 24.32 18.80
CA ASP A 424 13.49 23.54 17.82
C ASP A 424 14.05 22.10 17.77
N ALA A 425 13.16 21.12 17.64
CA ALA A 425 13.50 19.71 17.61
C ALA A 425 14.43 19.36 16.43
N SER A 426 14.26 20.03 15.28
CA SER A 426 15.13 19.82 14.11
C SER A 426 16.58 20.22 14.41
N THR A 427 16.78 21.32 15.13
CA THR A 427 18.12 21.76 15.53
C THR A 427 18.80 20.74 16.45
N VAL A 428 18.08 20.21 17.43
CA VAL A 428 18.64 19.17 18.33
C VAL A 428 18.91 17.88 17.57
N TRP A 429 18.02 17.47 16.66
CA TRP A 429 18.23 16.33 15.79
C TRP A 429 19.52 16.44 14.97
N GLN A 430 19.76 17.59 14.33
CA GLN A 430 20.98 17.81 13.54
C GLN A 430 22.26 17.72 14.40
N GLN A 431 22.22 18.23 15.64
CA GLN A 431 23.34 18.12 16.56
C GLN A 431 23.58 16.66 17.01
N VAL A 432 22.52 15.90 17.28
CA VAL A 432 22.60 14.46 17.62
C VAL A 432 23.22 13.69 16.47
N VAL A 433 22.70 13.86 15.25
CA VAL A 433 23.22 13.19 14.04
C VAL A 433 24.69 13.54 13.81
N THR A 434 25.04 14.82 13.86
CA THR A 434 26.43 15.27 13.67
C THR A 434 27.37 14.62 14.68
N SER A 435 27.02 14.62 15.96
CA SER A 435 27.85 14.04 17.02
C SER A 435 27.99 12.53 16.92
N LEU A 436 26.94 11.81 16.53
CA LEU A 436 26.98 10.36 16.41
C LEU A 436 27.66 9.89 15.13
N ASN A 437 27.55 10.67 14.04
CA ASN A 437 28.16 10.33 12.75
C ASN A 437 29.71 10.36 12.80
N GLU A 438 30.31 11.04 13.78
CA GLU A 438 31.76 11.01 14.01
C GLU A 438 32.27 9.65 14.51
N GLN A 439 31.38 8.78 15.03
CA GLN A 439 31.73 7.48 15.60
C GLN A 439 31.61 6.37 14.53
N PRO A 440 32.71 5.70 14.11
CA PRO A 440 32.64 4.60 13.14
C PRO A 440 31.69 3.47 13.56
N SER A 441 31.72 3.08 14.83
CA SER A 441 30.88 2.01 15.38
C SER A 441 29.37 2.30 15.26
N ILE A 442 28.97 3.58 15.33
CA ILE A 442 27.58 3.96 15.15
C ILE A 442 27.20 3.88 13.67
N ARG A 443 28.06 4.36 12.77
CA ARG A 443 27.83 4.30 11.32
C ARG A 443 27.63 2.85 10.84
N ASP A 444 28.45 1.94 11.35
CA ASP A 444 28.37 0.51 11.02
C ASP A 444 27.13 -0.19 11.62
N ALA A 445 26.56 0.38 12.68
CA ALA A 445 25.37 -0.14 13.35
C ALA A 445 24.05 0.40 12.76
N LEU A 446 24.08 1.47 11.95
CA LEU A 446 22.87 2.06 11.38
C LEU A 446 22.14 1.07 10.46
N PRO A 447 20.79 1.06 10.47
CA PRO A 447 20.03 0.29 9.51
C PRO A 447 20.38 0.70 8.08
N THR A 448 20.94 -0.22 7.31
CA THR A 448 21.30 0.03 5.91
C THR A 448 20.06 0.40 5.10
N GLY A 449 20.18 1.36 4.18
CA GLY A 449 19.04 1.93 3.44
C GLY A 449 18.20 2.96 4.22
N GLY A 450 18.26 2.93 5.57
CA GLY A 450 17.53 3.87 6.42
C GLY A 450 18.40 4.97 7.07
N GLY A 451 19.65 4.64 7.40
CA GLY A 451 20.59 5.55 8.07
C GLY A 451 20.00 6.12 9.37
N PHE A 452 20.43 7.33 9.76
CA PHE A 452 19.89 8.01 10.94
C PHE A 452 18.38 8.30 10.86
N ILE A 453 17.84 8.57 9.66
CA ILE A 453 16.42 8.89 9.49
C ILE A 453 15.54 7.76 10.01
N SER A 454 15.95 6.50 9.82
CA SER A 454 15.22 5.34 10.36
C SER A 454 15.10 5.30 11.88
N LYS A 455 15.94 6.04 12.59
CA LYS A 455 15.97 6.14 14.06
C LYS A 455 15.43 7.47 14.59
N ARG A 456 14.85 8.31 13.73
CA ARG A 456 14.32 9.61 14.13
C ARG A 456 13.18 9.52 15.15
N SER A 457 12.34 8.50 15.09
CA SER A 457 11.27 8.27 16.08
C SER A 457 11.80 8.01 17.49
N VAL A 458 12.98 7.37 17.61
CA VAL A 458 13.68 7.18 18.89
C VAL A 458 14.14 8.52 19.48
N PHE A 459 14.66 9.40 18.62
CA PHE A 459 14.98 10.77 18.99
C PHE A 459 13.73 11.55 19.40
N GLU A 460 12.68 11.58 18.57
CA GLU A 460 11.46 12.37 18.81
C GLU A 460 10.76 11.97 20.11
N SER A 461 10.60 10.66 20.36
CA SER A 461 10.03 10.16 21.63
C SER A 461 10.84 10.59 22.86
N THR A 462 12.17 10.62 22.74
CA THR A 462 13.06 11.06 23.83
C THR A 462 13.01 12.57 24.02
N TYR A 463 13.06 13.33 22.93
CA TYR A 463 12.96 14.78 22.93
C TYR A 463 11.65 15.28 23.53
N ASP A 464 10.52 14.69 23.13
CA ASP A 464 9.20 15.04 23.62
C ASP A 464 9.02 14.75 25.11
N SER A 465 9.62 13.66 25.59
CA SER A 465 9.62 13.33 27.02
C SER A 465 10.38 14.38 27.84
N MET A 466 11.50 14.87 27.31
CA MET A 466 12.31 15.92 27.96
C MET A 466 11.63 17.30 27.90
N SER A 467 11.01 17.65 26.78
CA SER A 467 10.35 18.95 26.59
C SER A 467 9.09 19.09 27.44
N LYS A 468 8.26 18.04 27.52
CA LYS A 468 7.06 18.00 28.39
C LYS A 468 7.44 18.07 29.88
N GLY A 469 8.51 17.38 30.29
CA GLY A 469 9.02 17.43 31.66
C GLY A 469 9.49 18.83 32.08
N THR A 470 10.09 19.57 31.15
CA THR A 470 10.56 20.95 31.39
C THR A 470 9.39 21.94 31.49
N ASN A 471 8.36 21.81 30.64
CA ASN A 471 7.18 22.69 30.67
C ASN A 471 6.37 22.53 31.97
N ASN A 472 6.30 21.32 32.54
CA ASN A 472 5.67 21.11 33.84
C ASN A 472 6.50 21.71 34.99
N ALA A 473 7.83 21.67 34.91
CA ALA A 473 8.70 22.29 35.91
C ALA A 473 8.60 23.83 35.89
N THR A 474 8.55 24.45 34.71
CA THR A 474 8.41 25.92 34.57
C THR A 474 7.06 26.44 35.07
N ASN A 475 5.97 25.67 34.90
CA ASN A 475 4.66 26.02 35.46
C ASN A 475 4.58 25.81 36.98
N SER A 476 5.45 24.99 37.57
CA SER A 476 5.55 24.84 39.03
C SER A 476 6.43 25.90 39.70
N SER A 477 7.29 26.60 38.93
CA SER A 477 8.23 27.60 39.44
C SER A 477 7.77 29.06 39.33
N SER A 478 6.60 29.34 38.73
CA SER A 478 6.04 30.71 38.64
C SER A 478 5.16 31.11 39.82
N GLY A 479 5.12 30.30 40.88
CA GLY A 479 4.22 30.47 42.02
C GLY A 479 4.89 30.92 43.32
N THR A 480 5.96 31.73 43.31
CA THR A 480 6.39 32.43 44.54
C THR A 480 7.30 33.60 44.21
N LEU A 481 6.80 34.83 44.41
CA LEU A 481 7.48 36.02 44.95
C LEU A 481 6.79 37.31 44.45
N ARG A 482 5.94 37.90 45.29
CA ARG A 482 6.02 39.31 45.67
C ARG A 482 5.16 39.59 46.92
N ASN A 483 5.84 40.09 47.95
CA ASN A 483 5.30 40.53 49.23
C ASN A 483 4.65 41.92 49.09
N ASN A 484 3.62 42.12 49.92
CA ASN A 484 3.24 43.29 50.70
C ASN A 484 3.56 44.69 50.17
N ASP A 485 2.50 45.49 49.97
CA ASP A 485 2.41 46.85 50.49
C ASP A 485 0.95 47.17 50.86
N HIS A 486 0.85 48.12 51.79
CA HIS A 486 -0.21 48.40 52.76
C HIS A 486 -1.45 49.15 52.25
N ASP A 487 -2.54 48.90 52.98
CA ASP A 487 -3.61 49.80 53.47
C ASP A 487 -4.86 50.18 52.64
N ASP A 488 -5.98 49.93 53.35
CA ASP A 488 -7.21 50.71 53.53
C ASP A 488 -8.54 50.38 52.81
N GLU A 489 -9.50 50.16 53.71
CA GLU A 489 -10.93 50.49 53.73
C GLU A 489 -11.99 49.64 52.98
N THR A 490 -12.80 48.96 53.82
CA THR A 490 -14.27 48.86 53.85
C THR A 490 -15.02 48.39 52.59
N ASP A 491 -15.71 47.24 52.66
CA ASP A 491 -17.13 47.20 53.06
C ASP A 491 -17.73 45.77 53.00
N GLU A 492 -18.82 45.66 53.75
CA GLU A 492 -19.63 44.53 54.20
C GLU A 492 -20.13 43.54 53.11
N HIS A 493 -20.20 42.24 53.45
CA HIS A 493 -21.47 41.57 53.77
C HIS A 493 -21.32 40.08 54.15
N ASP A 494 -22.08 39.70 55.18
CA ASP A 494 -22.38 38.37 55.74
C ASP A 494 -22.83 37.34 54.67
N ASP A 495 -22.85 36.01 54.87
CA ASP A 495 -23.25 35.28 56.07
C ASP A 495 -22.83 33.79 56.01
N LYS A 496 -22.90 33.19 57.19
CA LYS A 496 -22.39 31.89 57.66
C LYS A 496 -23.05 30.65 57.05
N SER A 497 -22.30 29.55 57.00
CA SER A 497 -22.71 28.30 57.70
C SER A 497 -21.55 27.30 57.82
N THR A 498 -21.34 26.83 59.04
CA THR A 498 -20.44 25.75 59.46
C THR A 498 -21.29 24.58 60.02
N PRO A 499 -20.74 23.49 60.58
CA PRO A 499 -20.65 22.19 59.90
C PRO A 499 -21.25 21.05 60.75
N SER A 500 -21.12 19.78 60.32
CA SER A 500 -20.91 18.69 61.29
C SER A 500 -20.33 17.41 60.69
N ASN A 501 -19.40 16.87 61.49
CA ASN A 501 -18.57 15.67 61.35
C ASN A 501 -19.34 14.34 61.50
N SER A 502 -18.75 13.25 60.99
CA SER A 502 -18.26 12.09 61.80
C SER A 502 -17.83 10.94 60.86
N SER A 503 -16.53 10.62 60.78
CA SER A 503 -15.79 9.51 61.44
C SER A 503 -16.34 8.12 61.10
N SER A 504 -15.59 7.23 60.43
CA SER A 504 -14.57 6.29 60.96
C SER A 504 -14.47 5.18 59.89
N GLY A 505 -13.39 4.47 59.58
CA GLY A 505 -12.27 3.99 60.37
C GLY A 505 -12.13 2.47 60.07
N ASP A 506 -10.92 2.05 59.71
CA ASP A 506 -10.34 0.70 59.86
C ASP A 506 -10.14 -0.26 58.66
N ILE A 507 -8.89 -0.72 58.63
CA ILE A 507 -8.20 -1.72 57.80
C ILE A 507 -8.30 -3.09 58.52
N PRO A 508 -8.14 -4.26 57.86
CA PRO A 508 -6.82 -4.93 57.97
C PRO A 508 -6.40 -5.77 56.74
N SER A 509 -5.18 -6.30 56.87
CA SER A 509 -4.24 -6.89 55.90
C SER A 509 -4.39 -8.39 55.55
N LYS A 510 -3.73 -8.77 54.43
CA LYS A 510 -3.05 -10.06 54.08
C LYS A 510 -3.85 -11.36 54.01
N THR A 511 -3.80 -12.07 52.87
CA THR A 511 -3.13 -13.38 52.68
C THR A 511 -3.27 -13.94 51.25
N SER A 512 -2.29 -14.76 50.86
CA SER A 512 -2.07 -15.48 49.60
C SER A 512 -2.95 -16.72 49.42
N THR A 513 -3.30 -17.13 48.18
CA THR A 513 -3.14 -18.53 47.69
C THR A 513 -3.31 -18.67 46.17
N ILE A 514 -2.51 -19.58 45.58
CA ILE A 514 -2.56 -20.13 44.21
C ILE A 514 -3.49 -21.36 44.18
N PRO A 515 -4.12 -21.71 43.04
CA PRO A 515 -3.87 -23.02 42.37
C PRO A 515 -3.97 -22.89 40.82
N ALA A 516 -3.67 -23.84 39.95
CA ALA A 516 -2.76 -24.99 39.83
C ALA A 516 -2.98 -25.51 38.39
N LEU A 517 -1.94 -26.09 37.77
CA LEU A 517 -2.00 -26.83 36.49
C LEU A 517 -2.74 -28.18 36.64
N ALA A 518 -3.46 -28.58 35.58
CA ALA A 518 -3.58 -29.92 34.98
C ALA A 518 -4.55 -29.76 33.77
N GLN A 519 -4.36 -30.29 32.57
CA GLN A 519 -3.61 -31.41 32.03
C GLN A 519 -3.35 -31.14 30.54
#